data_AF-A0A9E2Q9P6-F1
#
_entry.id   AF-A0A9E2Q9P6-F1
#
_cell.length_a   1.000
_cell.length_b   1.000
_cell.length_c   1.000
_cell.angle_alpha   90.00
_cell.angle_beta   90.00
_cell.angle_gamma   90.00
#
_symmetry.space_group_name_H-M   'P 1'
#
loop_
_entity.id
_entity.type
_entity.pdbx_description
1 polymer ?
#
loop_
_entity_poly.entity_id
_entity_poly.type
_entity_poly.pdbx_seq_one_letter_code
_entity_poly.pdbx_strand_id
1 'polypeptide(L)'
;MVTDCGCPDWANPREHIAAVYFLVAEEFDRDPFMIFKLRGRTREQIVEALRGKRAAVPDDGGKAPSADAAVDDGERFPPLEECTGDFWSCGAGIEGFRACPKSPAVEFAVLKRLGPSPFTSGTRNFTELLEPAYELATRRAMELGLGE
;
A
#
# COMPACT_ATOMS: atom_id res chain seq x y z
N MET A 1 20.80 4.69 20.50
CA MET A 1 22.16 5.10 20.09
C MET A 1 22.40 6.47 20.66
N VAL A 2 23.41 6.64 21.53
CA VAL A 2 23.85 7.96 21.97
C VAL A 2 25.04 8.32 21.07
N THR A 3 24.86 9.36 20.27
CA THR A 3 25.84 9.87 19.33
C THR A 3 26.55 11.05 19.98
N ASP A 4 27.84 10.89 20.26
CA ASP A 4 28.67 11.94 20.85
C ASP A 4 29.16 12.88 19.74
N CYS A 5 28.80 14.16 19.83
CA CYS A 5 29.38 15.20 18.99
C CYS A 5 29.60 16.46 19.82
N GLY A 6 30.67 17.21 19.56
CA GLY A 6 31.04 18.41 20.32
C GLY A 6 30.13 19.63 20.11
N CYS A 7 28.88 19.44 19.67
CA CYS A 7 27.93 20.54 19.49
C CYS A 7 27.56 21.15 20.85
N PRO A 8 27.36 22.49 20.91
CA PRO A 8 26.87 23.17 22.10
C PRO A 8 25.38 22.92 22.39
N ASP A 9 24.66 22.28 21.46
CA ASP A 9 23.22 22.07 21.54
C ASP A 9 22.83 20.69 22.11
N TRP A 10 21.78 20.65 22.93
CA TRP A 10 21.35 19.48 23.71
C TRP A 10 20.19 18.69 23.05
N ALA A 11 19.75 19.10 21.86
CA ALA A 11 18.72 18.41 21.08
C ALA A 11 19.19 17.02 20.59
N ASN A 12 18.26 16.08 20.39
CA ASN A 12 18.57 14.76 19.81
C ASN A 12 17.56 14.42 18.69
N PRO A 13 17.99 14.29 17.42
CA PRO A 13 19.38 14.40 16.94
C PRO A 13 19.92 15.84 17.04
N ARG A 14 21.20 15.96 17.41
CA ARG A 14 21.93 17.26 17.38
C ARG A 14 22.06 17.73 15.94
N GLU A 15 22.21 19.03 15.73
CA GLU A 15 22.25 19.65 14.40
C GLU A 15 23.25 18.99 13.44
N HIS A 16 24.45 18.61 13.89
CA HIS A 16 25.41 17.90 13.04
C HIS A 16 24.93 16.53 12.59
N ILE A 17 24.25 15.78 13.46
CA ILE A 17 23.70 14.47 13.11
C ILE A 17 22.52 14.64 12.15
N ALA A 18 21.69 15.66 12.37
CA ALA A 18 20.63 16.01 11.45
C ALA A 18 21.19 16.37 10.06
N ALA A 19 22.27 17.17 9.99
CA ALA A 19 22.94 17.52 8.73
C ALA A 19 23.49 16.27 8.01
N VAL A 20 24.10 15.33 8.75
CA VAL A 20 24.55 14.05 8.18
C VAL A 20 23.36 13.25 7.64
N TYR A 21 22.25 13.16 8.37
CA TYR A 21 21.06 12.47 7.88
C TYR A 21 20.45 13.12 6.65
N PHE A 22 20.47 14.45 6.56
CA PHE A 22 20.03 15.17 5.37
C PHE A 22 20.88 14.82 4.15
N LEU A 23 22.20 14.87 4.27
CA LEU A 23 23.10 14.49 3.16
C LEU A 23 22.94 13.02 2.75
N VAL A 24 22.73 12.12 3.73
CA VAL A 24 22.46 10.71 3.45
C VAL A 24 21.12 10.53 2.75
N ALA A 25 20.09 11.29 3.14
CA ALA A 25 18.79 11.26 2.48
C ALA A 25 18.86 11.77 1.04
N GLU A 26 19.59 12.87 0.78
CA GLU A 26 19.81 13.37 -0.58
C GLU A 26 20.52 12.34 -1.47
N GLU A 27 21.46 11.57 -0.92
CA GLU A 27 22.12 10.49 -1.66
C GLU A 27 21.16 9.32 -1.93
N PHE A 28 20.21 9.04 -1.04
CA PHE A 28 19.16 8.05 -1.29
C PHE A 28 18.16 8.49 -2.35
N ASP A 29 17.83 9.79 -2.41
CA ASP A 29 16.99 10.34 -3.47
C ASP A 29 17.68 10.22 -4.84
N ARG A 30 19.00 10.36 -4.88
CA ARG A 30 19.82 10.18 -6.09
C ARG A 30 19.95 8.71 -6.50
N ASP A 31 20.27 7.83 -5.56
CA ASP A 31 20.38 6.39 -5.78
C ASP A 31 19.65 5.59 -4.69
N PRO A 32 18.39 5.17 -4.97
CA PRO A 32 17.60 4.38 -4.04
C PRO A 32 18.22 3.02 -3.70
N PHE A 33 19.15 2.49 -4.52
CA PHE A 33 19.80 1.21 -4.23
C PHE A 33 20.86 1.29 -3.14
N MET A 34 21.30 2.51 -2.77
CA MET A 34 22.30 2.72 -1.73
C MET A 34 21.85 2.17 -0.37
N ILE A 35 20.54 2.24 -0.05
CA ILE A 35 19.98 1.67 1.19
C ILE A 35 20.19 0.15 1.27
N PHE A 36 20.10 -0.56 0.14
CA PHE A 36 20.34 -2.01 0.09
C PHE A 36 21.83 -2.33 0.15
N LYS A 37 22.66 -1.46 -0.45
CA LYS A 37 24.11 -1.57 -0.38
C LYS A 37 24.63 -1.44 1.06
N LEU A 38 24.04 -0.55 1.85
CA LEU A 38 24.32 -0.45 3.30
C LEU A 38 23.97 -1.73 4.07
N ARG A 39 23.03 -2.54 3.55
CA ARG A 39 22.70 -3.88 4.07
C ARG A 39 23.48 -5.01 3.39
N GLY A 40 24.55 -4.69 2.66
CA GLY A 40 25.41 -5.65 1.99
C GLY A 40 24.79 -6.30 0.75
N ARG A 41 23.79 -5.67 0.13
CA ARG A 41 23.12 -6.18 -1.09
C ARG A 41 23.36 -5.25 -2.27
N THR A 42 23.87 -5.79 -3.37
CA THR A 42 24.06 -5.05 -4.63
C THR A 42 22.74 -4.88 -5.39
N ARG A 43 22.64 -3.88 -6.26
CA ARG A 43 21.49 -3.66 -7.15
C ARG A 43 21.13 -4.92 -7.94
N GLU A 44 22.12 -5.61 -8.49
CA GLU A 44 21.96 -6.80 -9.33
C GLU A 44 21.31 -7.94 -8.53
N GLN A 45 21.79 -8.19 -7.31
CA GLN A 45 21.19 -9.16 -6.39
C GLN A 45 19.72 -8.84 -6.06
N ILE A 46 19.37 -7.55 -5.89
CA ILE A 46 17.99 -7.13 -5.62
C ILE A 46 17.11 -7.36 -6.86
N VAL A 47 17.57 -6.91 -8.03
CA VAL A 47 16.83 -7.06 -9.29
C VAL A 47 16.61 -8.54 -9.62
N GLU A 48 17.62 -9.38 -9.45
CA GLU A 48 17.52 -10.82 -9.69
C GLU A 48 16.55 -11.48 -8.72
N ALA A 49 16.63 -11.15 -7.43
CA ALA A 49 15.67 -11.66 -6.44
C ALA A 49 14.23 -11.23 -6.75
N LEU A 50 14.01 -10.02 -7.25
CA LEU A 50 12.69 -9.54 -7.67
C LEU A 50 12.19 -10.28 -8.92
N ARG A 51 13.05 -10.51 -9.91
CA ARG A 51 12.71 -11.30 -11.11
C ARG A 51 12.31 -12.73 -10.73
N GLY A 52 13.12 -13.40 -9.91
CA GLY A 52 12.81 -14.74 -9.40
C GLY A 52 11.48 -14.79 -8.67
N LYS A 53 11.18 -13.79 -7.82
CA LYS A 53 9.88 -13.71 -7.13
C LYS A 53 8.71 -13.52 -8.10
N ARG A 54 8.84 -12.67 -9.13
CA ARG A 54 7.78 -12.49 -10.14
C ARG A 54 7.53 -13.75 -10.96
N ALA A 55 8.59 -14.51 -11.28
CA ALA A 55 8.48 -15.76 -12.02
C ALA A 55 7.92 -16.92 -11.17
N ALA A 56 8.11 -16.87 -9.85
CA ALA A 56 7.63 -17.90 -8.92
C ALA A 56 6.21 -17.67 -8.39
N VAL A 57 5.60 -16.51 -8.65
CA VAL A 57 4.16 -16.30 -8.41
C VAL A 57 3.43 -17.01 -9.56
N PRO A 58 2.63 -18.07 -9.29
CA PRO A 58 1.75 -18.64 -10.31
C PRO A 58 0.83 -17.53 -10.81
N ASP A 59 0.63 -17.49 -12.12
CA ASP A 59 -0.34 -16.63 -12.78
C ASP A 59 -1.76 -16.96 -12.26
N ASP A 60 -2.17 -16.37 -11.15
CA ASP A 60 -3.58 -16.32 -10.71
C ASP A 60 -4.30 -15.22 -11.50
N GLY A 61 -4.16 -15.22 -12.83
CA GLY A 61 -4.87 -14.34 -13.80
C GLY A 61 -4.79 -12.83 -13.58
N GLY A 62 -4.13 -12.38 -12.52
CA GLY A 62 -3.97 -11.00 -12.11
C GLY A 62 -2.70 -10.47 -12.71
N LYS A 63 -2.75 -10.22 -14.03
CA LYS A 63 -1.76 -9.42 -14.74
C LYS A 63 -1.58 -8.13 -13.95
N ALA A 64 -0.52 -8.02 -13.15
CA ALA A 64 -0.12 -6.76 -12.56
C ALA A 64 0.01 -5.79 -13.75
N PRO A 65 -0.64 -4.60 -13.73
CA PRO A 65 -0.46 -3.65 -14.81
C PRO A 65 1.02 -3.26 -14.80
N SER A 66 1.75 -3.83 -15.74
CA SER A 66 2.96 -3.21 -16.27
C SER A 66 2.53 -1.80 -16.66
N ALA A 67 3.14 -0.77 -16.07
CA ALA A 67 2.91 0.62 -16.45
C ALA A 67 3.18 0.87 -17.95
N ASP A 68 3.86 -0.08 -18.63
CA ASP A 68 4.16 -0.05 -20.06
C ASP A 68 3.33 -1.05 -20.90
N ALA A 69 2.31 -1.71 -20.33
CA ALA A 69 1.39 -2.51 -21.12
C ALA A 69 0.30 -1.61 -21.70
N ALA A 70 0.56 -1.06 -22.88
CA ALA A 70 -0.40 -0.50 -23.83
C ALA A 70 -1.60 0.21 -23.17
N VAL A 71 -1.47 1.53 -22.97
CA VAL A 71 -2.64 2.39 -23.17
C VAL A 71 -3.24 1.98 -24.50
N ASP A 72 -4.45 1.44 -24.45
CA ASP A 72 -5.29 1.32 -25.62
C ASP A 72 -5.44 2.74 -26.19
N ASP A 73 -4.78 3.00 -27.33
CA ASP A 73 -4.88 4.26 -28.09
C ASP A 73 -6.29 4.46 -28.71
N GLY A 74 -7.31 3.72 -28.24
CA GLY A 74 -8.66 3.68 -28.80
C GLY A 74 -9.71 4.45 -28.00
N GLU A 75 -9.65 4.44 -26.67
CA GLU A 75 -10.62 5.17 -25.85
C GLU A 75 -10.12 6.56 -25.47
N ARG A 76 -10.48 7.54 -26.30
CA ARG A 76 -10.33 8.95 -25.93
C ARG A 76 -11.35 9.32 -24.86
N PHE A 77 -10.90 9.27 -23.60
CA PHE A 77 -11.67 9.81 -22.49
C PHE A 77 -11.67 11.35 -22.52
N PRO A 78 -12.79 12.02 -22.23
CA PRO A 78 -12.81 13.46 -22.04
C PRO A 78 -11.94 13.86 -20.82
N PRO A 79 -11.49 15.13 -20.75
CA PRO A 79 -10.78 15.67 -19.59
C PRO A 79 -11.55 15.43 -18.28
N LEU A 80 -10.82 15.28 -17.16
CA LEU A 80 -11.42 14.96 -15.86
C LEU A 80 -12.41 16.05 -15.41
N GLU A 81 -12.13 17.30 -15.76
CA GLU A 81 -12.95 18.48 -15.45
C GLU A 81 -14.36 18.35 -16.05
N GLU A 82 -14.46 17.77 -17.25
CA GLU A 82 -15.72 17.50 -17.96
C GLU A 82 -16.46 16.29 -17.38
N CYS A 83 -15.78 15.39 -16.69
CA CYS A 83 -16.35 14.17 -16.10
C CYS A 83 -16.91 14.37 -14.68
N THR A 84 -16.78 15.56 -14.09
CA THR A 84 -17.14 15.79 -12.68
C THR A 84 -18.63 15.62 -12.39
N GLY A 85 -19.50 15.94 -13.36
CA GLY A 85 -20.96 15.82 -13.21
C GLY A 85 -21.44 14.39 -13.09
N ASP A 86 -20.80 13.46 -13.81
CA ASP A 86 -21.15 12.04 -13.87
C ASP A 86 -20.18 11.16 -13.07
N PHE A 87 -19.31 11.75 -12.24
CA PHE A 87 -18.26 11.03 -11.52
C PHE A 87 -18.79 9.88 -10.64
N TRP A 88 -19.97 10.07 -10.04
CA TRP A 88 -20.62 9.05 -9.20
C TRP A 88 -21.56 8.11 -9.97
N SER A 89 -21.64 8.27 -11.29
CA SER A 89 -22.44 7.44 -12.17
C SER A 89 -21.61 6.29 -12.71
N CYS A 90 -22.23 5.12 -12.80
CA CYS A 90 -21.63 3.96 -13.42
C CYS A 90 -21.65 4.10 -14.96
N GLY A 91 -20.47 4.13 -15.60
CA GLY A 91 -20.35 4.14 -17.06
C GLY A 91 -20.63 2.77 -17.72
N ALA A 92 -20.81 2.77 -19.05
CA ALA A 92 -21.15 1.56 -19.83
C ALA A 92 -20.14 0.39 -19.70
N GLY A 93 -18.92 0.64 -19.24
CA GLY A 93 -17.89 -0.38 -19.05
C GLY A 93 -18.08 -1.31 -17.85
N ILE A 94 -19.01 -1.04 -16.94
CA ILE A 94 -19.18 -1.85 -15.73
C ILE A 94 -20.19 -2.99 -15.87
N GLU A 95 -20.97 -3.02 -16.95
CA GLU A 95 -22.07 -3.98 -17.14
C GLU A 95 -21.57 -5.44 -17.17
N GLY A 96 -20.33 -5.66 -17.61
CA GLY A 96 -19.65 -6.96 -17.60
C GLY A 96 -18.75 -7.22 -16.39
N PHE A 97 -18.59 -6.25 -15.49
CA PHE A 97 -17.68 -6.39 -14.35
C PHE A 97 -18.29 -7.29 -13.28
N ARG A 98 -17.62 -8.39 -12.95
CA ARG A 98 -17.96 -9.24 -11.81
C ARG A 98 -16.92 -9.11 -10.72
N ALA A 99 -17.34 -8.65 -9.55
CA ALA A 99 -16.56 -8.80 -8.34
C ALA A 99 -16.73 -10.21 -7.78
N CYS A 100 -15.66 -11.00 -7.73
CA CYS A 100 -15.62 -12.30 -7.06
C CYS A 100 -14.76 -12.20 -5.79
N PRO A 101 -15.29 -11.65 -4.69
CA PRO A 101 -14.57 -11.59 -3.43
C PRO A 101 -14.18 -13.00 -2.97
N LYS A 102 -12.91 -13.18 -2.60
CA LYS A 102 -12.41 -14.40 -1.97
C LYS A 102 -12.54 -14.25 -0.46
N SER A 103 -12.86 -15.34 0.25
CA SER A 103 -12.89 -15.34 1.71
C SER A 103 -11.53 -14.92 2.27
N PRO A 104 -11.49 -14.01 3.25
CA PRO A 104 -10.24 -13.56 3.84
C PRO A 104 -9.58 -14.72 4.60
N ALA A 105 -8.29 -14.96 4.36
CA ALA A 105 -7.51 -15.97 5.08
C ALA A 105 -7.31 -15.61 6.56
N VAL A 106 -7.45 -14.33 6.92
CA VAL A 106 -7.34 -13.81 8.28
C VAL A 106 -8.56 -12.94 8.55
N GLU A 107 -9.35 -13.33 9.54
CA GLU A 107 -10.47 -12.53 10.01
C GLU A 107 -9.99 -11.18 10.54
N PHE A 108 -10.74 -10.13 10.20
CA PHE A 108 -10.48 -8.76 10.63
C PHE A 108 -9.06 -8.27 10.30
N ALA A 109 -8.48 -8.72 9.18
CA ALA A 109 -7.09 -8.42 8.81
C ALA A 109 -6.78 -6.91 8.83
N VAL A 110 -7.72 -6.07 8.39
CA VAL A 110 -7.58 -4.61 8.43
C VAL A 110 -7.51 -4.10 9.87
N LEU A 111 -8.44 -4.54 10.73
CA LEU A 111 -8.48 -4.16 12.15
C LEU A 111 -7.21 -4.60 12.89
N LYS A 112 -6.76 -5.83 12.67
CA LYS A 112 -5.52 -6.37 13.26
C LYS A 112 -4.27 -5.62 12.83
N ARG A 113 -4.21 -5.16 11.57
CA ARG A 113 -3.07 -4.42 11.02
C ARG A 113 -2.99 -3.00 11.54
N LEU A 114 -4.13 -2.37 11.80
CA LEU A 114 -4.22 -1.04 12.40
C LEU A 114 -3.95 -1.08 13.91
N GLY A 115 -4.23 -2.21 14.56
CA GLY A 115 -4.07 -2.38 16.00
C GLY A 115 -5.22 -1.76 16.80
N PRO A 116 -5.05 -1.63 18.13
CA PRO A 116 -6.08 -1.04 18.99
C PRO A 116 -6.28 0.44 18.65
N SER A 117 -7.54 0.85 18.54
CA SER A 117 -7.90 2.25 18.32
C SER A 117 -7.48 3.13 19.51
N PRO A 118 -7.10 4.40 19.30
CA PRO A 118 -6.91 5.36 20.38
C PRO A 118 -8.23 5.75 21.08
N PHE A 119 -9.38 5.32 20.54
CA PHE A 119 -10.70 5.60 21.10
C PHE A 119 -11.29 4.38 21.79
N THR A 120 -11.94 4.62 22.93
CA THR A 120 -12.62 3.61 23.74
C THR A 120 -14.03 4.10 24.08
N SER A 121 -15.00 3.20 24.07
CA SER A 121 -16.35 3.47 24.58
C SER A 121 -16.57 2.65 25.84
N GLY A 122 -16.54 3.32 26.99
CA GLY A 122 -16.53 2.65 28.29
C GLY A 122 -15.27 1.78 28.44
N THR A 123 -15.46 0.48 28.64
CA THR A 123 -14.36 -0.48 28.83
C THR A 123 -13.89 -1.16 27.56
N ARG A 124 -14.57 -0.95 26.41
CA ARG A 124 -14.23 -1.62 25.15
C ARG A 124 -13.45 -0.72 24.21
N ASN A 125 -12.47 -1.30 23.53
CA ASN A 125 -11.75 -0.61 22.46
C ASN A 125 -12.64 -0.48 21.22
N PHE A 126 -12.54 0.63 20.49
CA PHE A 126 -13.33 0.82 19.27
C PHE A 126 -13.08 -0.26 18.22
N THR A 127 -11.88 -0.84 18.15
CA THR A 127 -11.57 -1.97 17.25
C THR A 127 -12.48 -3.17 17.53
N GLU A 128 -12.71 -3.52 18.80
CA GLU A 128 -13.62 -4.62 19.19
C GLU A 128 -15.08 -4.32 18.83
N LEU A 129 -15.47 -3.05 18.86
CA LEU A 129 -16.83 -2.64 18.49
C LEU A 129 -17.07 -2.75 16.98
N LEU A 130 -16.01 -2.70 16.15
CA LEU A 130 -16.10 -2.79 14.70
C LEU A 130 -16.09 -4.22 14.17
N GLU A 131 -15.60 -5.20 14.96
CA GLU A 131 -15.53 -6.61 14.52
C GLU A 131 -16.88 -7.15 14.02
N PRO A 132 -18.02 -6.96 14.72
CA PRO A 132 -19.32 -7.45 14.24
C PRO A 132 -19.76 -6.79 12.92
N ALA A 133 -19.43 -5.52 12.72
CA ALA A 133 -19.75 -4.81 11.48
C ALA A 133 -18.93 -5.35 10.30
N TYR A 134 -17.65 -5.64 10.52
CA TYR A 134 -16.77 -6.25 9.52
C TYR A 134 -17.18 -7.69 9.19
N GLU A 135 -17.62 -8.45 10.18
CA GLU A 135 -18.15 -9.80 9.99
C GLU A 135 -19.39 -9.77 9.09
N LEU A 136 -20.37 -8.92 9.42
CA LEU A 136 -21.60 -8.74 8.64
C LEU A 136 -21.30 -8.29 7.21
N ALA A 137 -20.43 -7.29 7.04
CA ALA A 137 -20.03 -6.78 5.73
C ALA A 137 -19.34 -7.86 4.88
N THR A 138 -18.44 -8.64 5.49
CA THR A 138 -17.74 -9.75 4.81
C THR A 138 -18.74 -10.80 4.35
N ARG A 139 -19.64 -11.25 5.24
CA ARG A 139 -20.68 -12.22 4.88
C ARG A 139 -21.54 -11.72 3.73
N ARG A 140 -22.02 -10.47 3.81
CA ARG A 140 -22.88 -9.90 2.77
C ARG A 140 -22.16 -9.73 1.43
N ALA A 141 -20.88 -9.37 1.44
CA ALA A 141 -20.07 -9.29 0.23
C ALA A 141 -19.87 -10.66 -0.42
N MET A 142 -19.68 -11.72 0.39
CA MET A 142 -19.56 -13.09 -0.11
C MET A 142 -20.88 -13.59 -0.75
N GLU A 143 -22.03 -13.32 -0.12
CA GLU A 143 -23.36 -13.64 -0.69
C GLU A 143 -23.56 -12.98 -2.06
N LEU A 144 -23.36 -11.66 -2.14
CA LEU A 144 -23.51 -10.89 -3.37
C LEU A 144 -22.53 -11.32 -4.47
N GLY A 145 -21.31 -11.70 -4.09
CA GLY A 145 -20.26 -12.16 -5.01
C GLY A 145 -20.50 -13.57 -5.57
N LEU A 146 -21.23 -14.42 -4.83
CA LEU A 146 -21.60 -15.78 -5.23
C LEU A 146 -22.93 -15.84 -6.01
N GLY A 147 -23.70 -14.74 -6.02
CA GLY A 147 -24.94 -14.62 -6.78
C GLY A 147 -26.18 -15.14 -6.04
N GLU A 148 -26.16 -15.12 -4.70
CA GLU A 148 -27.33 -15.39 -3.84
C GLU A 148 -28.01 -14.10 -3.34
#